data_AF-A0A0M3K2W6-F1
#
_entry.id   AF-A0A0M3K2W6-F1
#
_cell.length_a   1.000
_cell.length_b   1.000
_cell.length_c   1.000
_cell.angle_alpha   90.00
_cell.angle_beta   90.00
_cell.angle_gamma   90.00
#
_symmetry.space_group_name_H-M   'P 1'
#
loop_
_entity.id
_entity.type
_entity.pdbx_description
1 polymer ?
#
loop_
_entity_poly.entity_id
_entity_poly.type
_entity_poly.pdbx_seq_one_letter_code
_entity_poly.pdbx_strand_id
1 'polypeptide(L)'
;MSSADDGSCAIKNVNTVYNSLVNFISSVEKGTSSDVALRLRQVENSIEQLRESIDSISDISSNEEIQREKIRSLKKQIAAKDSLIASFKNGTASPMSKQKKNIKEVEKETLSEWWSVKKAYDFENIGFTHDASDGIKYLVCADCEVGPVGFLCPETNCHFIACKRVKSMQDGS
;
A
#
# COMPACT_ATOMS: atom_id res chain seq x y z
N MET A 1 -11.68 -7.67 -12.68
CA MET A 1 -11.66 -9.01 -13.33
C MET A 1 -11.41 -8.76 -14.82
N SER A 2 -10.57 -9.60 -15.43
CA SER A 2 -10.10 -9.59 -16.83
C SER A 2 -8.84 -8.75 -17.15
N SER A 3 -7.67 -9.32 -16.88
CA SER A 3 -6.37 -8.92 -17.46
C SER A 3 -5.61 -10.15 -18.00
N ALA A 4 -6.29 -11.29 -18.12
CA ALA A 4 -5.72 -12.56 -18.55
C ALA A 4 -6.12 -12.94 -19.99
N ASP A 5 -6.98 -12.12 -20.63
CA ASP A 5 -7.59 -12.44 -21.92
C ASP A 5 -6.74 -11.94 -23.11
N ASP A 6 -6.03 -10.83 -22.94
CA ASP A 6 -5.34 -10.14 -24.04
C ASP A 6 -4.16 -10.95 -24.61
N GLY A 7 -3.37 -11.58 -23.73
CA GLY A 7 -2.27 -12.48 -24.14
C GLY A 7 -2.76 -13.75 -24.85
N SER A 8 -3.95 -14.25 -24.49
CA SER A 8 -4.54 -15.42 -25.14
C SER A 8 -4.97 -15.11 -26.58
N CYS A 9 -5.46 -13.89 -26.82
CA CYS A 9 -5.85 -13.42 -28.14
C CYS A 9 -4.67 -13.33 -29.11
N ALA A 10 -3.55 -12.72 -28.68
CA ALA A 10 -2.35 -12.64 -29.51
C ALA A 10 -1.79 -14.02 -29.88
N ILE A 11 -1.77 -14.98 -28.94
CA ILE A 11 -1.34 -16.36 -29.20
C ILE A 11 -2.22 -17.05 -30.25
N LYS A 12 -3.55 -16.85 -30.19
CA LYS A 12 -4.48 -17.38 -31.21
C LYS A 12 -4.18 -16.79 -32.60
N ASN A 13 -3.90 -15.49 -32.68
CA ASN A 13 -3.60 -14.83 -33.94
C ASN A 13 -2.26 -15.27 -34.54
N VAL A 14 -1.22 -15.49 -33.70
CA VAL A 14 0.04 -16.09 -34.15
C VAL A 14 -0.19 -17.48 -34.75
N ASN A 15 -1.00 -18.32 -34.09
CA ASN A 15 -1.34 -19.64 -34.63
C ASN A 15 -2.11 -19.55 -35.96
N THR A 16 -3.01 -18.58 -36.10
CA THR A 16 -3.73 -18.31 -37.36
C THR A 16 -2.78 -17.89 -38.48
N VAL A 17 -1.81 -17.03 -38.19
CA VAL A 17 -0.75 -16.63 -39.14
C VAL A 17 0.09 -17.85 -39.54
N TYR A 18 0.53 -18.65 -38.58
CA TYR A 18 1.30 -19.87 -38.83
C TYR A 18 0.55 -20.84 -39.75
N ASN A 19 -0.72 -21.12 -39.45
CA ASN A 19 -1.55 -21.99 -40.27
C ASN A 19 -1.77 -21.43 -41.70
N SER A 20 -1.96 -20.12 -41.82
CA SER A 20 -2.07 -19.45 -43.13
C SER A 20 -0.79 -19.58 -43.95
N LEU A 21 0.38 -19.45 -43.32
CA LEU A 21 1.69 -19.63 -43.96
C LEU A 21 1.93 -21.09 -44.39
N VAL A 22 1.61 -22.08 -43.54
CA VAL A 22 1.75 -23.51 -43.86
C VAL A 22 0.89 -23.89 -45.07
N ASN A 23 -0.36 -23.41 -45.10
CA ASN A 23 -1.27 -23.65 -46.22
C ASN A 23 -0.77 -22.97 -47.51
N PHE A 24 -0.23 -21.76 -47.41
CA PHE A 24 0.36 -21.06 -48.53
C PHE A 24 1.54 -21.83 -49.15
N ILE A 25 2.48 -22.28 -48.31
CA ILE A 25 3.65 -23.07 -48.76
C ILE A 25 3.20 -24.35 -49.47
N SER A 26 2.24 -25.10 -48.89
CA SER A 26 1.74 -26.33 -49.50
C SER A 26 1.06 -26.10 -50.86
N SER A 27 0.39 -24.96 -51.06
CA SER A 27 -0.24 -24.60 -52.34
C SER A 27 0.78 -24.16 -53.39
N VAL A 28 1.86 -23.49 -53.00
CA VAL A 28 2.95 -23.12 -53.91
C VAL A 28 3.70 -24.37 -54.39
N GLU A 29 3.95 -25.33 -53.51
CA GLU A 29 4.57 -26.62 -53.86
C GLU A 29 3.73 -27.46 -54.84
N LYS A 30 2.40 -27.27 -54.83
CA LYS A 30 1.44 -27.99 -55.69
C LYS A 30 1.09 -27.28 -57.01
N GLY A 31 1.59 -26.06 -57.24
CA GLY A 31 1.54 -25.38 -58.54
C GLY A 31 0.21 -24.71 -58.94
N THR A 32 -0.73 -24.49 -58.02
CA THR A 32 -2.03 -23.86 -58.31
C THR A 32 -1.94 -22.32 -58.28
N SER A 33 -1.57 -21.70 -59.41
CA SER A 33 -1.31 -20.24 -59.52
C SER A 33 -2.46 -19.32 -59.09
N SER A 34 -3.73 -19.73 -59.29
CA SER A 34 -4.91 -18.96 -58.87
C SER A 34 -5.14 -18.93 -57.35
N ASP A 35 -4.59 -19.89 -56.60
CA ASP A 35 -4.68 -19.93 -55.13
C ASP A 35 -3.66 -19.01 -54.45
N VAL A 36 -2.48 -18.83 -55.06
CA VAL A 36 -1.34 -18.14 -54.44
C VAL A 36 -1.71 -16.69 -54.07
N ALA A 37 -2.37 -15.94 -54.96
CA ALA A 37 -2.72 -14.53 -54.71
C ALA A 37 -3.79 -14.36 -53.61
N LEU A 38 -4.79 -15.24 -53.57
CA LEU A 38 -5.84 -15.21 -52.52
C LEU A 38 -5.26 -15.55 -51.15
N ARG A 39 -4.33 -16.51 -51.10
CA ARG A 39 -3.68 -16.93 -49.86
C ARG A 39 -2.66 -15.90 -49.35
N LEU A 40 -1.99 -15.17 -50.25
CA LEU A 40 -1.13 -14.03 -49.86
C LEU A 40 -1.95 -12.97 -49.12
N ARG A 41 -3.13 -12.61 -49.65
CA ARG A 41 -4.06 -11.69 -48.98
C ARG A 41 -4.54 -12.21 -47.63
N GLN A 42 -4.74 -13.52 -47.50
CA GLN A 42 -5.14 -14.13 -46.24
C GLN A 42 -4.04 -14.02 -45.18
N VAL A 43 -2.77 -14.17 -45.57
CA VAL A 43 -1.62 -13.96 -44.70
C VAL A 43 -1.49 -12.48 -44.31
N GLU A 44 -1.61 -11.56 -45.27
CA GLU A 44 -1.59 -10.10 -45.00
C GLU A 44 -2.66 -9.71 -43.97
N ASN A 45 -3.90 -10.17 -44.13
CA ASN A 45 -4.97 -9.91 -43.18
C ASN A 45 -4.71 -10.50 -41.79
N SER A 46 -4.12 -11.69 -41.72
CA SER A 46 -3.78 -12.34 -40.45
C SER A 46 -2.66 -11.59 -39.72
N ILE A 47 -1.70 -11.03 -40.47
CA ILE A 47 -0.60 -10.22 -39.92
C ILE A 47 -1.12 -8.88 -39.41
N GLU A 48 -2.06 -8.23 -40.12
CA GLU A 48 -2.64 -6.96 -39.64
C GLU A 48 -3.45 -7.17 -38.36
N GLN A 49 -4.25 -8.25 -38.27
CA GLN A 49 -4.98 -8.61 -37.05
C GLN A 49 -4.04 -8.90 -35.87
N LEU A 50 -2.90 -9.54 -36.14
CA LEU A 50 -1.88 -9.77 -35.12
C LEU A 50 -1.25 -8.45 -34.66
N ARG A 51 -0.95 -7.54 -35.58
CA ARG A 51 -0.40 -6.20 -35.27
C ARG A 51 -1.35 -5.41 -34.37
N GLU A 52 -2.63 -5.32 -34.72
CA GLU A 52 -3.64 -4.66 -33.88
C GLU A 52 -3.76 -5.28 -32.49
N SER A 53 -3.66 -6.62 -32.41
CA SER A 53 -3.68 -7.33 -31.12
C SER A 53 -2.44 -7.04 -30.28
N ILE A 54 -1.26 -6.95 -30.89
CA ILE A 54 -0.02 -6.58 -30.21
C ILE A 54 -0.06 -5.12 -29.75
N ASP A 55 -0.55 -4.21 -30.59
CA ASP A 55 -0.73 -2.80 -30.22
C ASP A 55 -1.75 -2.64 -29.08
N SER A 56 -2.77 -3.50 -29.01
CA SER A 56 -3.72 -3.51 -27.88
C SER A 56 -3.13 -4.01 -26.55
N ILE A 57 -2.01 -4.76 -26.59
CA ILE A 57 -1.29 -5.22 -25.40
C ILE A 57 -0.45 -4.08 -24.76
N SER A 58 -0.44 -2.87 -25.35
CA SER A 58 0.43 -1.75 -24.97
C SER A 58 0.23 -1.14 -23.57
N ASP A 59 -0.50 -1.76 -22.64
CA ASP A 59 -0.71 -1.22 -21.28
C ASP A 59 0.02 -1.99 -20.16
N ILE A 60 0.94 -2.89 -20.52
CA ILE A 60 1.76 -3.60 -19.52
C ILE A 60 2.76 -2.65 -18.84
N SER A 61 3.38 -1.74 -19.61
CA SER A 61 4.43 -0.84 -19.10
C SER A 61 3.89 0.23 -18.14
N SER A 62 2.77 0.88 -18.50
CA SER A 62 2.16 1.90 -17.66
C SER A 62 1.56 1.33 -16.38
N ASN A 63 0.96 0.13 -16.45
CA ASN A 63 0.52 -0.57 -15.24
C ASN A 63 1.72 -0.95 -14.35
N GLU A 64 2.84 -1.39 -14.93
CA GLU A 64 4.06 -1.69 -14.17
C GLU A 64 4.58 -0.45 -13.41
N GLU A 65 4.62 0.73 -14.05
CA GLU A 65 5.07 1.96 -13.42
C GLU A 65 4.16 2.40 -12.25
N ILE A 66 2.84 2.34 -12.44
CA ILE A 66 1.86 2.62 -11.39
C ILE A 66 2.01 1.65 -10.22
N GLN A 67 2.22 0.36 -10.49
CA GLN A 67 2.43 -0.64 -9.45
C GLN A 67 3.76 -0.42 -8.71
N ARG A 68 4.84 -0.07 -9.43
CA ARG A 68 6.14 0.28 -8.80
C ARG A 68 6.01 1.49 -7.87
N GLU A 69 5.26 2.52 -8.25
CA GLU A 69 5.02 3.70 -7.41
C GLU A 69 4.25 3.32 -6.12
N LYS A 70 3.18 2.52 -6.25
CA LYS A 70 2.44 2.00 -5.08
C LYS A 70 3.35 1.22 -4.14
N ILE A 71 4.20 0.34 -4.68
CA ILE A 71 5.17 -0.43 -3.88
C ILE A 71 6.16 0.51 -3.18
N ARG A 72 6.66 1.53 -3.87
CA ARG A 72 7.58 2.52 -3.27
C ARG A 72 6.92 3.26 -2.12
N SER A 73 5.68 3.72 -2.31
CA SER A 73 4.90 4.40 -1.28
C SER A 73 4.66 3.50 -0.06
N LEU A 74 4.24 2.25 -0.28
CA LEU A 74 4.00 1.28 0.80
C LEU A 74 5.29 0.96 1.56
N LYS A 75 6.42 0.76 0.87
CA LYS A 75 7.72 0.53 1.51
C LYS A 75 8.14 1.70 2.40
N LYS A 76 7.90 2.93 1.95
CA LYS A 76 8.18 4.14 2.76
C LYS A 76 7.35 4.16 4.04
N GLN A 77 6.07 3.78 3.96
CA GLN A 77 5.20 3.68 5.14
C GLN A 77 5.64 2.57 6.10
N ILE A 78 6.07 1.42 5.60
CA ILE A 78 6.58 0.31 6.42
C ILE A 78 7.84 0.76 7.18
N ALA A 79 8.81 1.37 6.49
CA ALA A 79 10.03 1.86 7.14
C ALA A 79 9.75 2.87 8.26
N ALA A 80 8.79 3.79 8.05
CA ALA A 80 8.37 4.73 9.08
C ALA A 80 7.73 4.01 10.28
N LYS A 81 6.86 3.03 10.04
CA LYS A 81 6.24 2.21 11.09
C LYS A 81 7.27 1.37 11.85
N ASP A 82 8.25 0.78 11.16
CA ASP A 82 9.29 -0.03 11.78
C ASP A 82 10.20 0.81 12.68
N SER A 83 10.56 2.02 12.23
CA SER A 83 11.29 2.98 13.05
C SER A 83 10.52 3.35 14.32
N LEU A 84 9.20 3.60 14.20
CA LEU A 84 8.33 3.86 15.33
C LEU A 84 8.24 2.66 16.29
N ILE A 85 8.08 1.45 15.76
CA ILE A 85 8.08 0.21 16.56
C ILE A 85 9.40 0.04 17.30
N ALA A 86 10.53 0.31 16.65
CA ALA A 86 11.84 0.26 17.30
C ALA A 86 11.96 1.29 18.43
N SER A 87 11.43 2.50 18.24
CA SER A 87 11.39 3.52 19.29
C SER A 87 10.58 3.09 20.51
N PHE A 88 9.44 2.42 20.30
CA PHE A 88 8.63 1.88 21.40
C PHE A 88 9.33 0.73 22.13
N LYS A 89 10.01 -0.16 21.41
CA LYS A 89 10.79 -1.26 22.01
C LYS A 89 11.95 -0.75 22.87
N ASN A 90 12.64 0.29 22.43
CA ASN A 90 13.77 0.88 23.17
C ASN A 90 13.32 1.85 24.27
N GLY A 91 12.02 2.08 24.39
CA GLY A 91 11.42 3.01 25.32
C GLY A 91 11.37 4.43 24.77
N THR A 92 10.18 5.02 24.78
CA THR A 92 9.95 6.40 24.37
C THR A 92 9.88 7.31 25.60
N ALA A 93 10.68 8.39 25.59
CA ALA A 93 10.65 9.40 26.64
C ALA A 93 9.37 10.25 26.52
N SER A 94 8.52 10.19 27.54
CA SER A 94 7.25 10.93 27.61
C SER A 94 7.23 11.84 28.84
N PRO A 95 6.65 13.06 28.77
CA PRO A 95 6.49 13.92 29.94
C PRO A 95 5.76 13.18 31.07
N MET A 96 6.26 13.29 32.30
CA MET A 96 5.61 12.69 33.46
C MET A 96 4.24 13.35 33.71
N SER A 97 3.25 12.55 34.10
CA SER A 97 1.87 13.02 34.40
C SER A 97 1.78 13.95 35.61
N LYS A 98 2.85 14.04 36.40
CA LYS A 98 2.99 14.99 37.50
C LYS A 98 4.38 15.62 37.42
N GLN A 99 4.44 16.94 37.29
CA GLN A 99 5.67 17.70 37.32
C GLN A 99 5.88 18.24 38.75
N LYS A 100 7.13 18.26 39.25
CA LYS A 100 7.38 18.92 40.55
C LYS A 100 7.28 20.44 40.38
N LYS A 101 6.88 21.13 41.45
CA LYS A 101 6.86 22.59 41.49
C LYS A 101 8.30 23.12 41.46
N ASN A 102 8.58 24.16 40.67
CA ASN A 102 9.89 24.84 40.47
C ASN A 102 10.94 24.15 39.57
N ILE A 103 10.54 23.35 38.57
CA ILE A 103 11.51 22.84 37.57
C ILE A 103 11.44 23.70 36.29
N LYS A 104 12.60 24.08 35.74
CA LYS A 104 12.71 24.81 34.46
C LYS A 104 12.56 23.92 33.23
N GLU A 105 12.70 22.60 33.40
CA GLU A 105 12.67 21.60 32.34
C GLU A 105 11.62 20.53 32.67
N VAL A 106 10.86 20.11 31.67
CA VAL A 106 9.81 19.11 31.82
C VAL A 106 10.45 17.76 32.11
N GLU A 107 10.17 17.18 33.28
CA GLU A 107 10.66 15.85 33.62
C GLU A 107 9.96 14.80 32.73
N LYS A 108 10.77 13.89 32.16
CA LYS A 108 10.32 12.81 31.27
C LYS A 108 10.59 11.45 31.91
N GLU A 109 9.73 10.48 31.60
CA GLU A 109 9.92 9.07 31.94
C GLU A 109 9.97 8.21 30.67
N THR A 110 10.70 7.10 30.72
CA THR A 110 10.80 6.15 29.60
C THR A 110 9.72 5.08 29.73
N LEU A 111 8.89 4.95 28.70
CA LEU A 111 7.78 4.00 28.64
C LEU A 111 7.93 3.07 27.45
N SER A 112 7.75 1.77 27.67
CA SER A 112 7.99 0.71 26.68
C SER A 112 6.73 -0.05 26.24
N GLU A 113 5.61 0.14 26.94
CA GLU A 113 4.35 -0.59 26.69
C GLU A 113 3.22 0.37 26.34
N TRP A 114 2.60 0.13 25.19
CA TRP A 114 1.65 1.06 24.58
C TRP A 114 0.48 0.33 23.92
N TRP A 115 -0.73 0.83 24.13
CA TRP A 115 -1.91 0.50 23.34
C TRP A 115 -2.03 1.46 22.16
N SER A 116 -2.35 0.95 20.97
CA SER A 116 -2.58 1.78 19.78
C SER A 116 -4.06 1.81 19.40
N VAL A 117 -4.62 3.00 19.22
CA VAL A 117 -6.01 3.21 18.77
C VAL A 117 -6.02 4.07 17.50
N LYS A 118 -6.74 3.61 16.48
CA LYS A 118 -6.69 4.22 15.15
C LYS A 118 -7.54 5.47 15.04
N LYS A 119 -8.76 5.47 15.57
CA LYS A 119 -9.69 6.61 15.46
C LYS A 119 -9.95 7.20 16.84
N ALA A 120 -10.02 8.53 16.91
CA ALA A 120 -10.36 9.21 18.16
C ALA A 120 -11.76 8.79 18.69
N TYR A 121 -12.70 8.49 17.78
CA TYR A 121 -14.05 8.04 18.12
C TYR A 121 -14.12 6.62 18.70
N ASP A 122 -13.03 5.87 18.69
CA ASP A 122 -12.97 4.55 19.34
C ASP A 122 -12.74 4.69 20.86
N PHE A 123 -12.48 5.91 21.35
CA PHE A 123 -12.39 6.21 22.78
C PHE A 123 -13.75 6.56 23.37
N GLU A 124 -14.01 6.06 24.57
CA GLU A 124 -15.18 6.43 25.35
C GLU A 124 -14.98 7.81 26.02
N ASN A 125 -13.96 7.95 26.87
CA ASN A 125 -13.63 9.20 27.57
C ASN A 125 -12.14 9.56 27.42
N ILE A 126 -11.80 10.35 26.41
CA ILE A 126 -10.44 10.90 26.25
C ILE A 126 -10.46 12.38 25.88
N GLY A 127 -9.57 13.15 26.48
CA GLY A 127 -9.30 14.55 26.15
C GLY A 127 -7.98 14.72 25.41
N PHE A 128 -7.80 15.88 24.77
CA PHE A 128 -6.56 16.25 24.10
C PHE A 128 -6.02 17.56 24.69
N THR A 129 -4.71 17.66 24.86
CA THR A 129 -4.09 18.95 25.20
C THR A 129 -4.21 19.93 24.04
N HIS A 130 -4.15 21.23 24.34
CA HIS A 130 -3.84 22.25 23.34
C HIS A 130 -2.47 21.98 22.71
N ASP A 131 -2.25 22.51 21.50
CA ASP A 131 -1.02 22.31 20.73
C ASP A 131 0.19 22.63 21.61
N ALA A 132 0.93 21.59 22.00
CA ALA A 132 2.10 21.74 22.84
C ALA A 132 3.23 22.38 22.03
N SER A 133 4.19 22.99 22.73
CA SER A 133 5.32 23.70 22.11
C SER A 133 6.22 22.80 21.23
N ASP A 134 6.13 21.48 21.39
CA ASP A 134 6.82 20.46 20.59
C ASP A 134 5.99 20.00 19.37
N GLY A 135 4.78 20.53 19.18
CA GLY A 135 3.85 20.14 18.11
C GLY A 135 3.15 18.80 18.34
N ILE A 136 3.32 18.17 19.51
CA ILE A 136 2.72 16.88 19.84
C ILE A 136 1.40 17.11 20.58
N LYS A 137 0.32 16.44 20.14
CA LYS A 137 -0.94 16.42 20.88
C LYS A 137 -0.91 15.29 21.90
N TYR A 138 -1.04 15.64 23.16
CA TYR A 138 -1.06 14.66 24.24
C TYR A 138 -2.49 14.29 24.62
N LEU A 139 -2.67 13.03 25.04
CA LEU A 139 -3.95 12.52 25.51
C LEU A 139 -4.05 12.71 27.03
N VAL A 140 -5.21 13.16 27.51
CA VAL A 140 -5.51 13.35 28.94
C VAL A 140 -6.84 12.67 29.29
N CYS A 141 -7.08 12.40 30.57
CA CYS A 141 -8.41 11.94 30.99
C CYS A 141 -9.44 13.07 30.79
N ALA A 142 -10.58 12.77 30.15
CA ALA A 142 -11.64 13.76 29.92
C ALA A 142 -12.35 14.22 31.21
N ASP A 143 -12.42 13.34 32.21
CA ASP A 143 -13.20 13.60 33.43
C ASP A 143 -12.38 14.34 34.51
N CYS A 144 -11.09 14.04 34.63
CA CYS A 144 -10.23 14.60 35.69
C CYS A 144 -9.05 15.42 35.16
N GLU A 145 -8.91 15.56 33.85
CA GLU A 145 -7.82 16.31 33.16
C GLU A 145 -6.39 15.88 33.52
N VAL A 146 -6.24 14.77 34.25
CA VAL A 146 -4.92 14.22 34.58
C VAL A 146 -4.29 13.62 33.33
N GLY A 147 -3.05 14.00 33.07
CA GLY A 147 -2.27 13.48 31.97
C GLY A 147 -0.84 14.03 31.93
N PRO A 148 -0.07 13.70 30.89
CA PRO A 148 -0.51 12.95 29.72
C PRO A 148 -0.64 11.45 30.01
N VAL A 149 -1.70 10.80 29.51
CA VAL A 149 -1.84 9.33 29.51
C VAL A 149 -1.30 8.70 28.22
N GLY A 150 -1.10 9.52 27.19
CA GLY A 150 -0.65 9.09 25.88
C GLY A 150 -0.32 10.26 24.96
N PHE A 151 -0.08 9.98 23.67
CA PHE A 151 0.12 10.99 22.63
C PHE A 151 -0.44 10.56 21.26
N LEU A 152 -0.72 11.53 20.39
CA LEU A 152 -1.06 11.33 18.99
C LEU A 152 0.22 11.34 18.15
N CYS A 153 0.50 10.24 17.46
CA CYS A 153 1.65 10.14 16.56
C CYS A 153 1.34 10.86 15.24
N PRO A 154 2.07 11.93 14.88
CA PRO A 154 1.81 12.69 13.65
C PRO A 154 2.09 11.88 12.38
N GLU A 155 3.01 10.91 12.43
CA GLU A 155 3.39 10.09 11.27
C GLU A 155 2.32 9.06 10.90
N THR A 156 1.70 8.44 11.91
CA THR A 156 0.72 7.36 11.72
C THR A 156 -0.72 7.81 11.93
N ASN A 157 -0.93 9.00 12.48
CA ASN A 157 -2.21 9.51 12.94
C ASN A 157 -2.93 8.52 13.89
N CYS A 158 -2.15 7.73 14.62
CA CYS A 158 -2.62 6.77 15.62
C CYS A 158 -2.37 7.32 17.02
N HIS A 159 -3.27 6.96 17.93
CA HIS A 159 -3.24 7.37 19.33
C HIS A 159 -2.54 6.28 20.13
N PHE A 160 -1.49 6.65 20.87
CA PHE A 160 -0.74 5.72 21.70
C PHE A 160 -0.99 6.02 23.18
N ILE A 161 -1.47 5.02 23.92
CA ILE A 161 -1.74 5.11 25.37
C ILE A 161 -0.70 4.29 26.11
N ALA A 162 -0.06 4.91 27.10
CA ALA A 162 0.92 4.23 27.93
C ALA A 162 0.21 3.26 28.88
N CYS A 163 0.52 1.97 28.80
CA CYS A 163 -0.11 0.95 29.65
C CYS A 163 0.08 1.26 31.14
N LYS A 164 1.24 1.80 31.53
CA LYS A 164 1.55 2.17 32.93
C LYS A 164 0.69 3.32 33.48
N ARG A 165 0.03 4.10 32.62
CA ARG A 165 -0.73 5.30 33.01
C ARG A 165 -2.24 5.09 33.03
N VAL A 166 -2.70 3.89 32.66
CA VAL A 166 -4.10 3.49 32.69
C VAL A 166 -4.23 2.19 33.47
N LYS A 167 -5.35 1.97 34.14
CA LYS A 167 -5.63 0.71 34.81
C LYS A 167 -6.56 -0.12 33.93
N SER A 168 -6.16 -1.35 33.60
CA SER A 168 -7.10 -2.32 33.06
C SER A 168 -7.97 -2.84 34.21
N MET A 169 -9.29 -2.74 34.08
CA MET A 169 -10.20 -3.61 34.84
C MET A 169 -10.00 -5.02 34.29
N GLN A 170 -9.14 -5.81 34.93
CA GLN A 170 -9.25 -7.25 34.84
C GLN A 170 -10.30 -7.63 35.88
N ASP A 171 -11.47 -8.04 35.40
CA ASP A 171 -12.51 -8.60 36.25
C ASP A 171 -11.96 -9.80 37.01
N GLY A 172 -12.02 -9.74 38.35
CA GLY A 172 -12.10 -10.87 39.26
C GLY A 172 -10.99 -11.93 39.23
N SER A 173 -10.17 -11.95 40.27
CA SER A 173 -9.66 -13.19 40.88
C SER A 173 -9.76 -13.07 42.39
#